data_AF-A0A3B3VBU8-F1
#
_entry.id   AF-A0A3B3VBU8-F1
#
_cell.length_a   1.000
_cell.length_b   1.000
_cell.length_c   1.000
_cell.angle_alpha   90.00
_cell.angle_beta   90.00
_cell.angle_gamma   90.00
#
_symmetry.space_group_name_H-M   'P 1'
#
loop_
_entity.id
_entity.type
_entity.pdbx_description
1 polymer ?
#
loop_
_entity_poly.entity_id
_entity_poly.type
_entity_poly.pdbx_seq_one_letter_code
_entity_poly.pdbx_strand_id
1 'polypeptide(L)'
;MTYIIILSWALLYFIFSFSSQLPWASCNNYWNTEDCVDFSTNSTSKWTNGTNSTSAATEFWERRVLAISGGIEEVGSIRWEVLLCLIVMWIICYFCIWKGVKSTGKVVYFTATFPYVMLVILLIRGLTLPGALEGVLYYLLPEPSRLTDPQVWMEAGAQIFFSYSVGVGSITVLGSYNKHNNNCYRDCLWLCFLNSGTSVVAGFAVFSVLGFMAHQQGIPIAEVAESGPGLAFIAYPQAVAMMPLPQLWSICFFVMLILLGLDTQFVAMEVVMTSIIDMFPRALRRAGRREIFLLFFCLSCFLSQLVMITEGGMFVFQLFDYYACNGACILFLCVFETLSMGWVFGADRLYGIIEDMTGMKANPFFKICWLYLTPLVSLGSFICSLVEYQPLTFNRWYVYPSWAYVLGWVLALSSILLVPGWALYKMMTASGTPRQVRNTSVPVRSVLKSGTCNIFSDN
;
A
#
# COMPACT_ATOMS: atom_id res chain seq x y z
N MET A 1 8.75 -3.13 0.28
CA MET A 1 9.26 -4.53 0.38
C MET A 1 8.13 -5.57 0.42
N THR A 2 6.95 -5.29 0.97
CA THR A 2 5.86 -6.28 1.11
C THR A 2 5.00 -6.46 -0.15
N TYR A 3 4.77 -5.40 -0.94
CA TYR A 3 3.82 -5.41 -2.08
C TYR A 3 4.06 -6.50 -3.14
N ILE A 4 5.30 -6.74 -3.56
CA ILE A 4 5.58 -7.77 -4.59
C ILE A 4 5.18 -9.18 -4.14
N ILE A 5 5.21 -9.47 -2.83
CA ILE A 5 4.77 -10.76 -2.30
C ILE A 5 3.26 -10.92 -2.47
N ILE A 6 2.49 -9.87 -2.19
CA ILE A 6 1.04 -9.83 -2.44
C ILE A 6 0.75 -10.12 -3.92
N LEU A 7 1.52 -9.51 -4.82
CA LEU A 7 1.37 -9.77 -6.26
C LEU A 7 1.78 -11.18 -6.67
N SER A 8 2.72 -11.78 -5.95
CA SER A 8 3.15 -13.17 -6.19
C SER A 8 2.04 -14.15 -5.80
N TRP A 9 1.35 -13.89 -4.69
CA TRP A 9 0.14 -14.62 -4.32
C TRP A 9 -0.98 -14.42 -5.34
N ALA A 10 -1.23 -13.17 -5.78
CA ALA A 10 -2.23 -12.88 -6.80
C ALA A 10 -1.93 -13.57 -8.14
N LEU A 11 -0.66 -13.62 -8.55
CA LEU A 11 -0.23 -14.34 -9.75
C LEU A 11 -0.47 -15.85 -9.62
N LEU A 12 -0.21 -16.42 -8.45
CA LEU A 12 -0.47 -17.85 -8.19
C LEU A 12 -1.98 -18.15 -8.31
N TYR A 13 -2.84 -17.35 -7.68
CA TYR A 13 -4.29 -17.50 -7.81
C TYR A 13 -4.79 -17.28 -9.24
N PHE A 14 -4.22 -16.32 -9.97
CA PHE A 14 -4.49 -16.11 -11.39
C PHE A 14 -4.19 -17.37 -12.20
N ILE A 15 -3.04 -18.01 -11.98
CA ILE A 15 -2.67 -19.26 -12.66
C ILE A 15 -3.68 -20.37 -12.32
N PHE A 16 -4.03 -20.53 -11.05
CA PHE A 16 -5.02 -21.53 -10.63
C PHE A 16 -6.44 -21.27 -11.17
N SER A 17 -6.76 -20.03 -11.53
CA SER A 17 -8.06 -19.65 -12.09
C SER A 17 -8.35 -20.27 -13.46
N PHE A 18 -7.33 -20.79 -14.15
CA PHE A 18 -7.48 -21.52 -15.42
C PHE A 18 -7.81 -23.02 -15.24
N SER A 19 -7.95 -23.48 -13.99
CA SER A 19 -8.34 -24.86 -13.70
C SER A 19 -9.83 -25.10 -14.00
N SER A 20 -10.17 -26.33 -14.38
CA SER A 20 -11.56 -26.72 -14.68
C SER A 20 -12.49 -26.55 -13.48
N GLN A 21 -11.97 -26.80 -12.27
CA GLN A 21 -12.59 -26.43 -11.00
C GLN A 21 -11.60 -25.57 -10.23
N LEU A 22 -12.10 -24.51 -9.58
CA LEU A 22 -11.24 -23.65 -8.76
C LEU A 22 -10.77 -24.43 -7.52
N PRO A 23 -9.46 -24.44 -7.20
CA PRO A 23 -8.92 -25.23 -6.08
C PRO A 23 -9.49 -24.85 -4.70
N TRP A 24 -9.99 -23.62 -4.54
CA TRP A 24 -10.62 -23.12 -3.31
C TRP A 24 -12.14 -23.29 -3.29
N ALA A 25 -12.73 -23.97 -4.27
CA ALA A 25 -14.18 -24.18 -4.34
C ALA A 25 -14.66 -25.43 -3.60
N SER A 26 -13.80 -26.41 -3.35
CA SER A 26 -14.18 -27.70 -2.77
C SER A 26 -13.22 -28.15 -1.66
N CYS A 27 -13.72 -29.00 -0.76
CA CYS A 27 -12.96 -29.60 0.33
C CYS A 27 -12.32 -30.95 -0.02
N ASN A 28 -12.37 -31.37 -1.29
CA ASN A 28 -11.91 -32.69 -1.72
C ASN A 28 -10.48 -32.65 -2.26
N ASN A 29 -9.56 -32.00 -1.53
CA ASN A 29 -8.15 -31.91 -1.91
C ASN A 29 -7.25 -32.45 -0.79
N TYR A 30 -6.01 -32.80 -1.14
CA TYR A 30 -5.06 -33.40 -0.19
C TYR A 30 -4.63 -32.49 0.96
N TRP A 31 -4.86 -31.17 0.84
CA TRP A 31 -4.55 -30.19 1.89
C TRP A 31 -5.71 -29.92 2.83
N ASN A 32 -6.91 -30.43 2.52
CA ASN A 32 -8.10 -30.16 3.31
C ASN A 32 -8.18 -31.06 4.55
N THR A 33 -8.86 -30.57 5.59
CA THR A 33 -9.17 -31.37 6.79
C THR A 33 -10.60 -31.87 6.82
N GLU A 34 -10.90 -32.74 7.80
CA GLU A 34 -12.25 -33.21 8.08
C GLU A 34 -13.19 -32.07 8.53
N ASP A 35 -12.65 -30.95 9.04
CA ASP A 35 -13.41 -29.78 9.48
C ASP A 35 -13.72 -28.79 8.34
N CYS A 36 -13.30 -29.11 7.10
CA CYS A 36 -13.53 -28.28 5.92
C CYS A 36 -15.00 -28.32 5.48
N VAL A 37 -15.58 -27.14 5.26
CA VAL A 37 -16.96 -27.00 4.78
C VAL A 37 -16.99 -26.46 3.35
N ASP A 38 -17.65 -27.22 2.48
CA ASP A 38 -17.93 -26.84 1.10
C ASP A 38 -19.30 -26.13 1.02
N PHE A 39 -19.27 -24.85 0.72
CA PHE A 39 -20.47 -24.01 0.59
C PHE A 39 -21.08 -24.02 -0.83
N SER A 40 -20.49 -24.76 -1.78
CA SER A 40 -20.98 -24.86 -3.16
C SER A 40 -22.08 -25.90 -3.34
N THR A 41 -22.17 -26.89 -2.44
CA THR A 41 -23.22 -27.92 -2.49
C THR A 41 -24.39 -27.54 -1.61
N ASN A 42 -25.57 -27.54 -2.22
CA ASN A 42 -26.87 -27.21 -1.62
C ASN A 42 -27.33 -28.33 -0.64
N SER A 43 -26.47 -28.69 0.31
CA SER A 43 -26.67 -29.79 1.23
C SER A 43 -27.42 -29.27 2.46
N THR A 44 -28.71 -29.60 2.50
CA THR A 44 -29.66 -29.50 3.61
C THR A 44 -29.28 -30.41 4.80
N SER A 45 -28.00 -30.71 5.00
CA SER A 45 -27.51 -31.38 6.20
C SER A 45 -27.46 -30.37 7.33
N LYS A 46 -28.42 -30.49 8.24
CA LYS A 46 -28.53 -29.78 9.52
C LYS A 46 -27.14 -29.41 10.06
N TRP A 47 -26.83 -28.12 9.95
CA TRP A 47 -25.69 -27.48 10.58
C TRP A 47 -25.78 -27.72 12.10
N THR A 48 -24.98 -28.63 12.62
CA THR A 48 -24.55 -28.54 14.01
C THR A 48 -23.40 -27.56 13.99
N ASN A 49 -23.57 -26.39 14.61
CA ASN A 49 -22.52 -25.39 14.84
C ASN A 49 -21.32 -26.07 15.54
N GLY A 50 -20.42 -26.65 14.75
CA GLY A 50 -19.09 -26.99 15.18
C GLY A 50 -18.34 -25.69 15.24
N THR A 51 -17.95 -25.24 16.44
CA THR A 51 -17.23 -23.98 16.67
C THR A 51 -15.87 -23.87 15.95
N ASN A 52 -15.45 -24.91 15.21
CA ASN A 52 -14.13 -25.04 14.59
C ASN A 52 -14.18 -25.31 13.07
N SER A 53 -15.32 -25.18 12.39
CA SER A 53 -15.39 -25.42 10.94
C SER A 53 -14.69 -24.33 10.12
N THR A 54 -13.91 -24.70 9.12
CA THR A 54 -13.19 -23.76 8.21
C THR A 54 -13.67 -23.87 6.76
N SER A 55 -13.59 -22.78 5.99
CA SER A 55 -13.97 -22.82 4.57
C SER A 55 -12.87 -23.43 3.70
N ALA A 56 -13.25 -24.00 2.55
CA ALA A 56 -12.31 -24.48 1.54
C ALA A 56 -11.30 -23.40 1.09
N ALA A 57 -11.72 -22.13 1.05
CA ALA A 57 -10.86 -21.01 0.69
C ALA A 57 -9.84 -20.67 1.78
N THR A 58 -10.24 -20.71 3.06
CA THR A 58 -9.33 -20.53 4.20
C THR A 58 -8.26 -21.62 4.20
N GLU A 59 -8.65 -22.89 4.05
CA GLU A 59 -7.68 -23.98 4.02
C GLU A 59 -6.78 -23.93 2.78
N PHE A 60 -7.30 -23.53 1.63
CA PHE A 60 -6.47 -23.32 0.44
C PHE A 60 -5.41 -22.24 0.68
N TRP A 61 -5.79 -21.12 1.29
CA TRP A 61 -4.85 -20.05 1.62
C TRP A 61 -3.81 -20.48 2.66
N GLU A 62 -4.27 -20.95 3.82
CA GLU A 62 -3.41 -21.22 4.98
C GLU A 62 -2.58 -22.49 4.81
N ARG A 63 -3.13 -23.56 4.22
CA ARG A 63 -2.46 -24.88 4.16
C ARG A 63 -1.81 -25.15 2.81
N ARG A 64 -2.39 -24.70 1.70
CA ARG A 64 -1.89 -25.01 0.36
C ARG A 64 -0.97 -23.94 -0.21
N VAL A 65 -1.39 -22.68 -0.18
CA VAL A 65 -0.61 -21.55 -0.71
C VAL A 65 0.53 -21.21 0.23
N LEU A 66 0.21 -20.88 1.48
CA LEU A 66 1.20 -20.46 2.47
C LEU A 66 1.84 -21.64 3.21
N ALA A 67 1.05 -22.65 3.57
CA ALA A 67 1.44 -23.71 4.52
C ALA A 67 1.99 -23.10 5.82
N ILE A 68 1.16 -22.31 6.49
CA ILE A 68 1.53 -21.51 7.66
C ILE A 68 2.08 -22.42 8.77
N SER A 69 3.26 -22.06 9.29
CA SER A 69 3.91 -22.76 10.41
C SER A 69 3.31 -22.36 11.77
N GLY A 70 3.80 -22.97 12.86
CA GLY A 70 3.30 -22.67 14.21
C GLY A 70 3.67 -21.26 14.71
N GLY A 71 4.65 -20.59 14.08
CA GLY A 71 5.08 -19.25 14.49
C GLY A 71 6.26 -18.69 13.71
N ILE A 72 6.66 -17.46 14.03
CA ILE A 72 7.80 -16.76 13.40
C ILE A 72 9.16 -17.45 13.66
N GLU A 73 9.25 -18.27 14.71
CA GLU A 73 10.45 -19.03 15.06
C GLU A 73 10.61 -20.27 14.18
N GLU A 74 9.50 -20.75 13.61
CA GLU A 74 9.45 -21.89 12.71
C GLU A 74 9.41 -21.39 11.25
N VAL A 75 10.58 -21.08 10.70
CA VAL A 75 10.69 -20.57 9.32
C VAL A 75 10.16 -21.59 8.31
N GLY A 76 10.44 -22.88 8.53
CA GLY A 76 10.01 -23.96 7.64
C GLY A 76 10.65 -23.91 6.25
N SER A 77 9.96 -24.45 5.25
CA SER A 77 10.47 -24.55 3.88
C SER A 77 10.04 -23.39 2.97
N ILE A 78 10.77 -23.13 1.88
CA ILE A 78 10.37 -22.14 0.87
C ILE A 78 9.24 -22.71 0.01
N ARG A 79 8.16 -21.94 -0.16
CA ARG A 79 7.05 -22.29 -1.05
C ARG A 79 7.46 -22.09 -2.52
N TRP A 80 7.91 -23.16 -3.17
CA TRP A 80 8.50 -23.11 -4.52
C TRP A 80 7.58 -22.49 -5.60
N GLU A 81 6.27 -22.74 -5.56
CA GLU A 81 5.33 -22.12 -6.52
C GLU A 81 5.22 -20.60 -6.33
N VAL A 82 5.23 -20.15 -5.08
CA VAL A 82 5.26 -18.72 -4.74
C VAL A 82 6.60 -18.11 -5.12
N LEU A 83 7.72 -18.84 -4.94
CA LEU A 83 9.05 -18.40 -5.40
C LEU A 83 9.07 -18.17 -6.92
N LEU A 84 8.50 -19.07 -7.71
CA LEU A 84 8.41 -18.90 -9.17
C LEU A 84 7.59 -17.66 -9.53
N CYS A 85 6.43 -17.47 -8.88
CA CYS A 85 5.62 -16.28 -9.06
C CYS A 85 6.39 -15.01 -8.67
N LEU A 86 7.15 -15.06 -7.58
CA LEU A 86 7.99 -13.96 -7.10
C LEU A 86 9.05 -13.56 -8.12
N ILE A 87 9.75 -14.54 -8.70
CA ILE A 87 10.74 -14.31 -9.75
C ILE A 87 10.08 -13.63 -10.96
N VAL A 88 8.93 -14.12 -11.40
CA VAL A 88 8.17 -13.54 -12.52
C VAL A 88 7.77 -12.09 -12.22
N MET A 89 7.24 -11.82 -11.03
CA MET A 89 6.82 -10.48 -10.63
C MET A 89 7.98 -9.49 -10.58
N TRP A 90 9.17 -9.90 -10.12
CA TRP A 90 10.37 -9.06 -10.16
C TRP A 90 10.90 -8.80 -11.57
N ILE A 91 10.84 -9.80 -12.45
CA ILE A 91 11.21 -9.64 -13.86
C ILE A 91 10.29 -8.60 -14.52
N ILE A 92 8.98 -8.71 -14.33
CA ILE A 92 8.00 -7.72 -14.82
C ILE A 92 8.33 -6.33 -14.26
N CYS A 93 8.50 -6.22 -12.94
CA CYS A 93 8.82 -4.97 -12.26
C CYS A 93 10.07 -4.30 -12.83
N TYR A 94 11.17 -5.06 -12.98
CA TYR A 94 12.42 -4.57 -13.53
C TYR A 94 12.23 -3.99 -14.94
N PHE A 95 11.63 -4.75 -15.86
CA PHE A 95 11.46 -4.30 -17.26
C PHE A 95 10.47 -3.14 -17.40
N CYS A 96 9.48 -3.02 -16.52
CA CYS A 96 8.59 -1.86 -16.52
C CYS A 96 9.34 -0.56 -16.16
N ILE A 97 10.26 -0.61 -15.20
CA ILE A 97 10.94 0.57 -14.63
C ILE A 97 12.34 0.82 -15.23
N TRP A 98 12.90 -0.12 -16.00
CA TRP A 98 14.30 -0.05 -16.46
C TRP A 98 14.73 1.21 -17.23
N LYS A 99 13.80 1.93 -17.89
CA LYS A 99 14.07 3.23 -18.55
C LYS A 99 13.42 4.42 -17.83
N GLY A 100 13.00 4.23 -16.58
CA GLY A 100 12.34 5.19 -15.72
C GLY A 100 10.99 5.59 -16.24
N VAL A 101 10.56 6.81 -15.90
CA VAL A 101 9.27 7.38 -16.32
C VAL A 101 8.98 7.29 -17.83
N LYS A 102 10.00 7.15 -18.69
CA LYS A 102 9.79 6.93 -20.14
C LYS A 102 9.21 5.56 -20.49
N SER A 103 9.57 4.52 -19.73
CA SER A 103 9.02 3.17 -19.88
C SER A 103 7.78 3.01 -19.01
N THR A 104 7.89 3.36 -17.73
CA THR A 104 6.77 3.31 -16.79
C THR A 104 5.57 4.10 -17.31
N GLY A 105 5.80 5.31 -17.82
CA GLY A 105 4.77 6.18 -18.39
C GLY A 105 4.02 5.58 -19.59
N LYS A 106 4.61 4.61 -20.31
CA LYS A 106 3.91 3.89 -21.40
C LYS A 106 3.10 2.70 -20.86
N VAL A 107 3.65 1.98 -19.90
CA VAL A 107 3.02 0.81 -19.28
C VAL A 107 1.76 1.22 -18.51
N VAL A 108 1.82 2.33 -17.77
CA VAL A 108 0.68 2.85 -16.98
C VAL A 108 -0.56 3.21 -17.79
N TYR A 109 -0.45 3.45 -19.10
CA TYR A 109 -1.64 3.63 -19.93
C TYR A 109 -2.55 2.41 -19.93
N PHE A 110 -1.98 1.21 -19.81
CA PHE A 110 -2.74 -0.02 -19.65
C PHE A 110 -2.94 -0.35 -18.17
N THR A 111 -1.85 -0.40 -17.39
CA THR A 111 -1.90 -0.90 -16.02
C THR A 111 -2.74 -0.04 -15.08
N ALA A 112 -2.83 1.28 -15.32
CA ALA A 112 -3.66 2.17 -14.50
C ALA A 112 -5.11 2.27 -14.98
N THR A 113 -5.38 2.10 -16.29
CA THR A 113 -6.74 2.29 -16.85
C THR A 113 -7.56 1.00 -16.85
N PHE A 114 -6.92 -0.14 -17.11
CA PHE A 114 -7.61 -1.42 -17.19
C PHE A 114 -8.27 -1.87 -15.88
N PRO A 115 -7.70 -1.61 -14.68
CA PRO A 115 -8.39 -1.83 -13.42
C PRO A 115 -9.75 -1.14 -13.33
N TYR A 116 -9.95 0.05 -13.92
CA TYR A 116 -11.25 0.71 -13.94
C TYR A 116 -12.28 -0.04 -14.78
N VAL A 117 -11.85 -0.59 -15.92
CA VAL A 117 -12.72 -1.45 -16.75
C VAL A 117 -13.15 -2.68 -15.95
N MET A 118 -12.20 -3.33 -15.28
CA MET A 118 -12.48 -4.49 -14.43
C MET A 118 -13.35 -4.14 -13.23
N LEU A 119 -13.12 -2.99 -12.60
CA LEU A 119 -13.92 -2.50 -11.49
C LEU A 119 -15.37 -2.28 -11.90
N VAL A 120 -15.62 -1.70 -13.07
CA VAL A 120 -16.98 -1.51 -13.61
C VAL A 120 -17.65 -2.86 -13.88
N ILE A 121 -16.94 -3.81 -14.49
CA ILE A 121 -17.45 -5.16 -14.74
C ILE A 121 -17.83 -5.87 -13.43
N LEU A 122 -16.93 -5.83 -12.44
CA LEU A 122 -17.14 -6.43 -11.12
C LEU A 122 -18.25 -5.72 -10.34
N LEU A 123 -18.39 -4.40 -10.49
CA LEU A 123 -19.47 -3.63 -9.87
C LEU A 123 -20.83 -4.03 -10.44
N ILE A 124 -20.96 -4.05 -11.78
CA ILE A 124 -22.21 -4.48 -12.44
C ILE A 124 -22.54 -5.91 -12.03
N ARG A 125 -21.53 -6.79 -12.00
CA ARG A 125 -21.73 -8.17 -11.56
C ARG A 125 -22.16 -8.23 -10.10
N GLY A 126 -21.44 -7.58 -9.20
CA GLY A 126 -21.72 -7.55 -7.77
C GLY A 126 -23.13 -7.07 -7.48
N LEU A 127 -23.56 -5.96 -8.08
CA LEU A 127 -24.90 -5.39 -7.89
C LEU A 127 -26.03 -6.23 -8.48
N THR A 128 -25.76 -7.15 -9.41
CA THR A 128 -26.75 -8.06 -10.00
C THR A 128 -26.89 -9.38 -9.24
N LEU A 129 -26.07 -9.62 -8.20
CA LEU A 129 -26.15 -10.80 -7.38
C LEU A 129 -27.29 -10.71 -6.34
N PRO A 130 -27.92 -11.84 -5.97
CA PRO A 130 -28.87 -11.85 -4.86
C PRO A 130 -28.18 -11.46 -3.55
N GLY A 131 -28.85 -10.72 -2.66
CA GLY A 131 -28.25 -10.26 -1.40
C GLY A 131 -27.28 -9.06 -1.53
N ALA A 132 -26.98 -8.60 -2.74
CA ALA A 132 -26.08 -7.46 -2.95
C ALA A 132 -26.53 -6.17 -2.25
N LEU A 133 -27.85 -5.95 -2.16
CA LEU A 133 -28.43 -4.79 -1.48
C LEU A 133 -28.10 -4.77 0.01
N GLU A 134 -28.07 -5.92 0.69
CA GLU A 134 -27.72 -6.01 2.11
C GLU A 134 -26.27 -5.57 2.35
N GLY A 135 -25.38 -5.98 1.45
CA GLY A 135 -23.99 -5.52 1.40
C GLY A 135 -23.85 -4.01 1.23
N VAL A 136 -24.56 -3.44 0.25
CA VAL A 136 -24.55 -2.00 -0.01
C VAL A 136 -25.15 -1.21 1.16
N LEU A 137 -26.20 -1.72 1.80
CA LEU A 137 -26.78 -1.12 3.00
C LEU A 137 -25.78 -1.16 4.15
N TYR A 138 -25.10 -2.29 4.38
CA TYR A 138 -24.05 -2.38 5.39
C TYR A 138 -22.90 -1.39 5.14
N TYR A 139 -22.55 -1.15 3.88
CA TYR A 139 -21.50 -0.19 3.51
C TYR A 139 -21.90 1.27 3.75
N LEU A 140 -23.15 1.64 3.46
CA LEU A 140 -23.58 3.05 3.43
C LEU A 140 -24.37 3.51 4.66
N LEU A 141 -25.02 2.60 5.39
CA LEU A 141 -25.88 2.98 6.51
C LEU A 141 -25.03 3.64 7.59
N PRO A 142 -25.26 4.94 7.88
CA PRO A 142 -24.44 5.64 8.85
C PRO A 142 -24.81 5.20 10.26
N GLU A 143 -23.80 5.06 11.11
CA GLU A 143 -23.96 4.89 12.55
C GLU A 143 -23.44 6.15 13.26
N PRO A 144 -24.31 7.15 13.55
CA PRO A 144 -23.86 8.46 14.05
C PRO A 144 -23.12 8.41 15.39
N SER A 145 -23.39 7.41 16.22
CA SER A 145 -22.67 7.18 17.48
C SER A 145 -21.17 6.97 17.25
N ARG A 146 -20.78 6.34 16.13
CA ARG A 146 -19.36 6.14 15.76
C ARG A 146 -18.63 7.46 15.47
N LEU A 147 -19.33 8.54 15.11
CA LEU A 147 -18.68 9.85 14.92
C LEU A 147 -18.20 10.49 16.22
N THR A 148 -18.72 10.03 17.37
CA THR A 148 -18.25 10.47 18.70
C THR A 148 -16.98 9.75 19.14
N ASP A 149 -16.63 8.64 18.47
CA ASP A 149 -15.42 7.87 18.72
C ASP A 149 -14.22 8.56 18.04
N PRO A 150 -13.24 9.07 18.82
CA PRO A 150 -12.04 9.69 18.26
C PRO A 150 -11.25 8.75 17.34
N GLN A 151 -11.32 7.43 17.59
CA GLN A 151 -10.60 6.43 16.79
C GLN A 151 -11.07 6.43 15.33
N VAL A 152 -12.35 6.71 15.05
CA VAL A 152 -12.89 6.75 13.69
C VAL A 152 -12.26 7.88 12.87
N TRP A 153 -12.05 9.05 13.47
CA TRP A 153 -11.39 10.18 12.81
C TRP A 153 -9.89 9.93 12.60
N MET A 154 -9.28 9.23 13.54
CA MET A 154 -7.89 8.80 13.49
C MET A 154 -7.64 7.83 12.32
N GLU A 155 -8.47 6.80 12.21
CA GLU A 155 -8.43 5.83 11.11
C GLU A 155 -8.69 6.52 9.76
N ALA A 156 -9.66 7.43 9.70
CA ALA A 156 -9.93 8.22 8.49
C ALA A 156 -8.71 9.07 8.07
N GLY A 157 -8.05 9.74 9.02
CA GLY A 157 -6.83 10.50 8.77
C GLY A 157 -5.69 9.62 8.25
N ALA A 158 -5.40 8.52 8.96
CA ALA A 158 -4.37 7.57 8.58
C ALA A 158 -4.62 6.95 7.20
N GLN A 159 -5.87 6.60 6.89
CA GLN A 159 -6.28 6.07 5.59
C GLN A 159 -5.99 7.06 4.46
N ILE A 160 -6.26 8.36 4.66
CA ILE A 160 -5.95 9.39 3.65
C ILE A 160 -4.44 9.55 3.46
N PHE A 161 -3.65 9.65 4.53
CA PHE A 161 -2.19 9.76 4.40
C PHE A 161 -1.59 8.57 3.65
N PHE A 162 -2.03 7.36 3.99
CA PHE A 162 -1.55 6.14 3.36
C PHE A 162 -2.03 6.02 1.91
N SER A 163 -3.32 6.26 1.64
CA SER A 163 -3.92 6.12 0.31
C SER A 163 -3.30 7.07 -0.73
N TYR A 164 -2.95 8.30 -0.33
CA TYR A 164 -2.26 9.24 -1.21
C TYR A 164 -0.72 9.11 -1.18
N SER A 165 -0.17 8.21 -0.37
CA SER A 165 1.28 8.04 -0.18
C SER A 165 2.00 9.35 0.20
N VAL A 166 1.37 10.15 1.07
CA VAL A 166 1.95 11.41 1.58
C VAL A 166 3.06 11.08 2.57
N GLY A 167 4.14 11.86 2.61
CA GLY A 167 5.30 11.59 3.50
C GLY A 167 6.31 10.57 2.95
N VAL A 168 5.98 9.84 1.88
CA VAL A 168 6.85 8.80 1.30
C VAL A 168 7.76 9.35 0.19
N GLY A 169 7.43 10.52 -0.37
CA GLY A 169 8.17 11.15 -1.47
C GLY A 169 7.72 10.76 -2.88
N SER A 170 6.71 9.88 -3.01
CA SER A 170 6.12 9.45 -4.28
C SER A 170 5.67 10.61 -5.17
N ILE A 171 4.84 11.49 -4.62
CA ILE A 171 4.32 12.65 -5.36
C ILE A 171 5.42 13.66 -5.66
N THR A 172 6.40 13.83 -4.76
CA THR A 172 7.55 14.72 -4.97
C THR A 172 8.40 14.25 -6.15
N VAL A 173 8.71 12.96 -6.22
CA VAL A 173 9.50 12.38 -7.31
C VAL A 173 8.73 12.44 -8.63
N LEU A 174 7.45 12.05 -8.66
CA LEU A 174 6.64 12.15 -9.88
C LEU A 174 6.49 13.61 -10.35
N GLY A 175 6.29 14.54 -9.42
CA GLY A 175 6.22 15.97 -9.70
C GLY A 175 7.53 16.53 -10.28
N SER A 176 8.69 15.99 -9.90
CA SER A 176 10.00 16.42 -10.43
C SER A 176 10.17 16.19 -11.94
N TYR A 177 9.39 15.28 -12.52
CA TYR A 177 9.39 15.00 -13.97
C TYR A 177 8.42 15.88 -14.76
N ASN A 178 7.57 16.67 -14.09
CA ASN A 178 6.65 17.57 -14.76
C ASN A 178 7.39 18.73 -15.43
N LYS A 179 6.76 19.29 -16.45
CA LYS A 179 7.20 20.58 -17.01
C LYS A 179 7.03 21.66 -15.93
N HIS A 180 7.96 22.61 -15.89
CA HIS A 180 7.93 23.69 -14.89
C HIS A 180 6.59 24.44 -14.86
N ASN A 181 6.03 24.76 -16.03
CA ASN A 181 4.77 25.50 -16.13
C ASN A 181 3.53 24.61 -16.16
N ASN A 182 3.63 23.36 -15.68
CA ASN A 182 2.50 22.46 -15.60
C ASN A 182 1.52 22.93 -14.52
N ASN A 183 0.22 22.83 -14.78
CA ASN A 183 -0.81 23.21 -13.82
C ASN A 183 -1.00 22.13 -12.74
N CYS A 184 -0.01 22.02 -11.84
CA CYS A 184 -0.04 21.05 -10.75
C CYS A 184 -1.22 21.25 -9.79
N TYR A 185 -1.75 22.48 -9.70
CA TYR A 185 -2.93 22.79 -8.91
C TYR A 185 -4.16 22.00 -9.39
N ARG A 186 -4.41 22.00 -10.71
CA ARG A 186 -5.50 21.23 -11.33
C ARG A 186 -5.27 19.73 -11.20
N ASP A 187 -4.03 19.28 -11.40
CA ASP A 187 -3.69 17.86 -11.32
C ASP A 187 -3.91 17.31 -9.91
N CYS A 188 -3.51 18.05 -8.88
CA CYS A 188 -3.77 17.67 -7.48
C CYS A 188 -5.26 17.51 -7.18
N LEU A 189 -6.12 18.40 -7.68
CA LEU A 189 -7.58 18.26 -7.49
C LEU A 189 -8.11 16.99 -8.15
N TRP A 190 -7.70 16.70 -9.39
CA TRP A 190 -8.11 15.46 -10.06
C TRP A 190 -7.59 14.22 -9.36
N LEU A 191 -6.34 14.21 -8.90
CA LEU A 191 -5.77 13.11 -8.12
C LEU A 191 -6.59 12.87 -6.85
N CYS A 192 -6.99 13.93 -6.14
CA CYS A 192 -7.86 13.82 -4.97
C CYS A 192 -9.21 13.16 -5.33
N PHE A 193 -9.92 13.69 -6.33
CA PHE A 193 -11.23 13.16 -6.72
C PHE A 193 -11.16 11.72 -7.25
N LEU A 194 -10.17 11.39 -8.09
CA LEU A 194 -10.05 10.08 -8.70
C LEU A 194 -9.67 9.01 -7.68
N ASN A 195 -8.74 9.29 -6.77
CA ASN A 195 -8.36 8.33 -5.74
C ASN A 195 -9.53 8.03 -4.79
N SER A 196 -10.11 9.06 -4.17
CA SER A 196 -11.23 8.87 -3.24
C SER A 196 -12.47 8.32 -3.95
N GLY A 197 -12.77 8.78 -5.16
CA GLY A 197 -13.87 8.27 -5.97
C GLY A 197 -13.71 6.79 -6.30
N THR A 198 -12.49 6.36 -6.67
CA THR A 198 -12.18 4.94 -6.91
C THR A 198 -12.39 4.11 -5.64
N SER A 199 -11.94 4.59 -4.47
CA SER A 199 -12.15 3.89 -3.20
C SER A 199 -13.63 3.71 -2.87
N VAL A 200 -14.45 4.73 -3.10
CA VAL A 200 -15.92 4.64 -2.90
C VAL A 200 -16.53 3.61 -3.85
N VAL A 201 -16.21 3.68 -5.14
CA VAL A 201 -16.73 2.73 -6.15
C VAL A 201 -16.27 1.30 -5.86
N ALA A 202 -15.02 1.12 -5.43
CA ALA A 202 -14.50 -0.18 -5.01
C ALA A 202 -15.20 -0.71 -3.76
N GLY A 203 -15.58 0.17 -2.82
CA GLY A 203 -16.44 -0.17 -1.69
C GLY A 203 -17.75 -0.82 -2.14
N PHE A 204 -18.46 -0.21 -3.10
CA PHE A 204 -19.67 -0.83 -3.67
C PHE A 204 -19.41 -2.19 -4.31
N ALA A 205 -18.33 -2.33 -5.09
CA ALA A 205 -17.99 -3.59 -5.75
C ALA A 205 -17.67 -4.70 -4.73
N VAL A 206 -16.90 -4.41 -3.68
CA VAL A 206 -16.54 -5.38 -2.63
C VAL A 206 -17.75 -5.74 -1.79
N PHE A 207 -18.46 -4.74 -1.25
CA PHE A 207 -19.57 -5.00 -0.32
C PHE A 207 -20.78 -5.63 -1.01
N SER A 208 -21.04 -5.37 -2.29
CA SER A 208 -22.09 -6.09 -3.02
C SER A 208 -21.79 -7.59 -3.16
N VAL A 209 -20.52 -7.96 -3.39
CA VAL A 209 -20.09 -9.37 -3.42
C VAL A 209 -20.10 -10.00 -2.03
N LEU A 210 -19.68 -9.29 -0.99
CA LEU A 210 -19.78 -9.78 0.39
C LEU A 210 -21.23 -9.95 0.86
N GLY A 211 -22.13 -9.05 0.46
CA GLY A 211 -23.58 -9.18 0.72
C GLY A 211 -24.17 -10.43 0.07
N PHE A 212 -23.75 -10.74 -1.17
CA PHE A 212 -24.10 -12.01 -1.81
C PHE A 212 -23.58 -13.22 -1.04
N MET A 213 -22.32 -13.19 -0.59
CA MET A 213 -21.72 -14.28 0.19
C MET A 213 -22.47 -14.50 1.52
N ALA A 214 -22.75 -13.42 2.25
CA ALA A 214 -23.51 -13.45 3.50
C ALA A 214 -24.92 -14.03 3.29
N HIS A 215 -25.62 -13.59 2.24
CA HIS A 215 -26.95 -14.09 1.90
C HIS A 215 -26.95 -15.57 1.50
N GLN A 216 -25.92 -16.05 0.78
CA GLN A 216 -25.80 -17.47 0.42
C GLN A 216 -25.47 -18.36 1.63
N GLN A 217 -24.64 -17.87 2.54
CA GLN A 217 -24.22 -18.62 3.73
C GLN A 217 -25.18 -18.49 4.91
N GLY A 218 -26.09 -17.51 4.88
CA GLY A 218 -27.02 -17.24 5.97
C GLY A 218 -26.36 -16.67 7.22
N ILE A 219 -25.20 -16.02 7.09
CA ILE A 219 -24.43 -15.43 8.20
C ILE A 219 -24.32 -13.91 8.08
N PRO A 220 -24.10 -13.17 9.18
CA PRO A 220 -23.96 -11.71 9.16
C PRO A 220 -22.77 -11.24 8.30
N ILE A 221 -22.93 -10.11 7.61
CA ILE A 221 -21.86 -9.52 6.76
C ILE A 221 -20.57 -9.24 7.56
N ALA A 222 -20.69 -8.89 8.84
CA ALA A 222 -19.54 -8.64 9.71
C ALA A 222 -18.63 -9.87 9.91
N GLU A 223 -19.15 -11.08 9.74
CA GLU A 223 -18.38 -12.33 9.88
C GLU A 223 -17.63 -12.71 8.60
N VAL A 224 -18.10 -12.25 7.43
CA VAL A 224 -17.41 -12.46 6.12
C VAL A 224 -16.49 -11.32 5.73
N ALA A 225 -16.61 -10.16 6.40
CA ALA A 225 -15.79 -8.99 6.16
C ALA A 225 -14.43 -9.13 6.85
N GLU A 226 -13.51 -9.88 6.22
CA GLU A 226 -12.11 -9.94 6.65
C GLU A 226 -11.34 -8.65 6.31
N SER A 227 -10.22 -8.42 6.99
CA SER A 227 -9.30 -7.30 6.73
C SER A 227 -7.97 -7.77 6.16
N GLY A 228 -7.27 -6.89 5.43
CA GLY A 228 -5.93 -7.16 4.91
C GLY A 228 -5.96 -8.24 3.80
N PRO A 229 -4.91 -9.09 3.71
CA PRO A 229 -4.82 -10.12 2.67
C PRO A 229 -5.99 -11.13 2.68
N GLY A 230 -6.58 -11.40 3.85
CA GLY A 230 -7.70 -12.34 3.98
C GLY A 230 -8.91 -11.96 3.12
N LEU A 231 -9.25 -10.66 3.06
CA LEU A 231 -10.33 -10.16 2.21
C LEU A 231 -10.13 -10.56 0.73
N ALA A 232 -8.91 -10.42 0.23
CA ALA A 232 -8.57 -10.64 -1.18
C ALA A 232 -8.28 -12.12 -1.51
N PHE A 233 -7.78 -12.91 -0.57
CA PHE A 233 -7.32 -14.28 -0.82
C PHE A 233 -8.19 -15.37 -0.18
N ILE A 234 -9.14 -14.99 0.69
CA ILE A 234 -10.10 -15.90 1.33
C ILE A 234 -11.53 -15.49 0.97
N ALA A 235 -12.00 -14.35 1.45
CA ALA A 235 -13.40 -13.94 1.33
C ALA A 235 -13.84 -13.75 -0.15
N TYR A 236 -13.06 -13.00 -0.93
CA TYR A 236 -13.40 -12.74 -2.33
C TYR A 236 -13.34 -14.02 -3.21
N PRO A 237 -12.29 -14.86 -3.14
CA PRO A 237 -12.26 -16.12 -3.88
C PRO A 237 -13.39 -17.08 -3.49
N GLN A 238 -13.77 -17.11 -2.21
CA GLN A 238 -14.91 -17.89 -1.72
C GLN A 238 -16.22 -17.39 -2.34
N ALA A 239 -16.47 -16.08 -2.34
CA ALA A 239 -17.66 -15.50 -2.98
C ALA A 239 -17.69 -15.77 -4.50
N VAL A 240 -16.54 -15.66 -5.17
CA VAL A 240 -16.40 -15.95 -6.61
C VAL A 240 -16.71 -17.41 -6.92
N ALA A 241 -16.25 -18.35 -6.09
CA ALA A 241 -16.51 -19.78 -6.29
C ALA A 241 -18.01 -20.14 -6.27
N MET A 242 -18.84 -19.33 -5.60
CA MET A 242 -20.30 -19.49 -5.55
C MET A 242 -21.03 -18.90 -6.77
N MET A 243 -20.35 -18.13 -7.62
CA MET A 243 -20.95 -17.51 -8.79
C MET A 243 -20.95 -18.45 -9.99
N PRO A 244 -21.93 -18.34 -10.91
CA PRO A 244 -21.82 -18.97 -12.22
C PRO A 244 -20.62 -18.41 -13.00
N LEU A 245 -19.93 -19.29 -13.72
CA LEU A 245 -18.68 -19.00 -14.44
C LEU A 245 -17.57 -18.45 -13.52
N PRO A 246 -17.23 -19.15 -12.42
CA PRO A 246 -16.37 -18.62 -11.37
C PRO A 246 -14.94 -18.31 -11.86
N GLN A 247 -14.45 -19.04 -12.87
CA GLN A 247 -13.14 -18.80 -13.49
C GLN A 247 -13.03 -17.40 -14.10
N LEU A 248 -14.08 -16.92 -14.79
CA LEU A 248 -14.08 -15.61 -15.44
C LEU A 248 -13.89 -14.49 -14.40
N TRP A 249 -14.68 -14.52 -13.33
CA TRP A 249 -14.65 -13.51 -12.28
C TRP A 249 -13.35 -13.55 -11.49
N SER A 250 -12.80 -14.74 -11.24
CA SER A 250 -11.50 -14.93 -10.61
C SER A 250 -10.38 -14.32 -11.45
N ILE A 251 -10.35 -14.59 -12.75
CA ILE A 251 -9.38 -14.01 -13.69
C ILE A 251 -9.46 -12.48 -13.67
N CYS A 252 -10.66 -11.91 -13.82
CA CYS A 252 -10.87 -10.46 -13.78
C CYS A 252 -10.33 -9.84 -12.48
N PHE A 253 -10.64 -10.46 -11.33
CA PHE A 253 -10.23 -9.97 -10.02
C PHE A 253 -8.71 -10.03 -9.81
N PHE A 254 -8.07 -11.17 -10.07
CA PHE A 254 -6.63 -11.29 -9.84
C PHE A 254 -5.80 -10.50 -10.84
N VAL A 255 -6.25 -10.37 -12.10
CA VAL A 255 -5.62 -9.43 -13.05
C VAL A 255 -5.72 -8.00 -12.54
N MET A 256 -6.90 -7.58 -12.06
CA MET A 256 -7.08 -6.25 -11.48
C MET A 256 -6.15 -6.03 -10.27
N LEU A 257 -6.07 -6.98 -9.33
CA LEU A 257 -5.17 -6.90 -8.17
C LEU A 257 -3.70 -6.79 -8.58
N ILE A 258 -3.25 -7.59 -9.56
CA ILE A 258 -1.87 -7.54 -10.08
C ILE A 258 -1.57 -6.15 -10.64
N LEU A 259 -2.45 -5.60 -11.47
CA LEU A 259 -2.24 -4.30 -12.11
C LEU A 259 -2.21 -3.15 -11.10
N LEU A 260 -3.14 -3.15 -10.12
CA LEU A 260 -3.18 -2.14 -9.05
C LEU A 260 -1.90 -2.16 -8.18
N GLY A 261 -1.43 -3.34 -7.80
CA GLY A 261 -0.21 -3.45 -7.00
C GLY A 261 1.06 -3.17 -7.79
N LEU A 262 1.11 -3.50 -9.09
CA LEU A 262 2.25 -3.21 -9.96
C LEU A 262 2.50 -1.70 -10.07
N ASP A 263 1.46 -0.90 -10.29
CA ASP A 263 1.62 0.56 -10.43
C ASP A 263 2.15 1.20 -9.15
N THR A 264 1.64 0.77 -7.99
CA THR A 264 2.14 1.20 -6.67
C THR A 264 3.61 0.85 -6.51
N GLN A 265 4.00 -0.37 -6.88
CA GLN A 265 5.38 -0.81 -6.81
C GLN A 265 6.29 -0.04 -7.78
N PHE A 266 5.82 0.29 -8.98
CA PHE A 266 6.59 1.08 -9.94
C PHE A 266 6.98 2.44 -9.38
N VAL A 267 6.02 3.12 -8.75
CA VAL A 267 6.26 4.42 -8.13
C VAL A 267 7.21 4.29 -6.94
N ALA A 268 6.99 3.32 -6.05
CA ALA A 268 7.86 3.11 -4.88
C ALA A 268 9.33 2.86 -5.28
N MET A 269 9.55 2.05 -6.31
CA MET A 269 10.90 1.80 -6.83
C MET A 269 11.48 3.04 -7.51
N GLU A 270 10.69 3.79 -8.29
CA GLU A 270 11.16 5.03 -8.91
C GLU A 270 11.55 6.08 -7.86
N VAL A 271 10.86 6.15 -6.71
CA VAL A 271 11.23 7.06 -5.62
C VAL A 271 12.65 6.82 -5.12
N VAL A 272 12.97 5.56 -4.80
CA VAL A 272 14.30 5.17 -4.32
C VAL A 272 15.35 5.40 -5.41
N MET A 273 15.05 4.98 -6.63
CA MET A 273 15.96 5.11 -7.77
C MET A 273 16.29 6.58 -8.05
N THR A 274 15.29 7.44 -8.16
CA THR A 274 15.48 8.85 -8.49
C THR A 274 16.19 9.58 -7.37
N SER A 275 15.84 9.32 -6.12
CA SER A 275 16.49 9.93 -4.95
C SER A 275 17.99 9.60 -4.89
N ILE A 276 18.37 8.34 -5.14
CA ILE A 276 19.79 7.94 -5.14
C ILE A 276 20.53 8.50 -6.37
N ILE A 277 19.90 8.49 -7.54
CA ILE A 277 20.49 9.05 -8.78
C ILE A 277 20.74 10.55 -8.64
N ASP A 278 19.84 11.28 -7.99
CA ASP A 278 19.96 12.72 -7.79
C ASP A 278 21.02 13.09 -6.75
N MET A 279 21.30 12.21 -5.77
CA MET A 279 22.44 12.37 -4.85
C MET A 279 23.79 12.09 -5.53
N PHE A 280 23.85 11.13 -6.46
CA PHE A 280 25.11 10.71 -7.12
C PHE A 280 25.06 10.83 -8.66
N PRO A 281 24.78 12.03 -9.21
CA PRO A 281 24.47 12.19 -10.63
C PRO A 281 25.66 11.86 -11.54
N ARG A 282 26.89 12.17 -11.10
CA ARG A 282 28.14 11.91 -11.85
C ARG A 282 28.42 10.42 -12.07
N ALA A 283 27.94 9.57 -11.16
CA ALA A 283 28.15 8.13 -11.21
C ALA A 283 26.98 7.42 -11.92
N LEU A 284 25.73 7.78 -11.58
CA LEU A 284 24.54 7.00 -11.94
C LEU A 284 23.78 7.51 -13.18
N ARG A 285 23.91 8.77 -13.59
CA ARG A 285 23.25 9.29 -14.82
C ARG A 285 23.94 8.88 -16.13
N ARG A 286 25.04 8.12 -16.07
CA ARG A 286 25.73 7.59 -17.26
C ARG A 286 24.89 6.48 -17.90
N ALA A 287 24.98 6.35 -19.23
CA ALA A 287 24.26 5.34 -19.98
C ALA A 287 24.49 3.92 -19.42
N GLY A 288 23.41 3.16 -19.20
CA GLY A 288 23.46 1.79 -18.67
C GLY A 288 23.63 1.67 -17.15
N ARG A 289 24.10 2.72 -16.44
CA ARG A 289 24.38 2.64 -15.00
C ARG A 289 23.11 2.60 -14.15
N ARG A 290 22.06 3.32 -14.57
CA ARG A 290 20.75 3.26 -13.91
C ARG A 290 20.17 1.85 -13.98
N GLU A 291 20.22 1.22 -15.15
CA GLU A 291 19.70 -0.12 -15.38
C GLU A 291 20.42 -1.16 -14.52
N ILE A 292 21.76 -1.09 -14.47
CA ILE A 292 22.57 -1.98 -13.63
C ILE A 292 22.28 -1.75 -12.14
N PHE A 293 22.19 -0.50 -11.71
CA PHE A 293 21.86 -0.18 -10.32
C PHE A 293 20.46 -0.70 -9.94
N LEU A 294 19.48 -0.50 -10.81
CA LEU A 294 18.13 -1.04 -10.63
C LEU A 294 18.16 -2.57 -10.49
N LEU A 295 18.93 -3.27 -11.33
CA LEU A 295 19.03 -4.72 -11.27
C LEU A 295 19.57 -5.19 -9.92
N PHE A 296 20.67 -4.59 -9.43
CA PHE A 296 21.23 -4.94 -8.12
C PHE A 296 20.27 -4.61 -6.98
N PHE A 297 19.55 -3.49 -7.07
CA PHE A 297 18.57 -3.10 -6.07
C PHE A 297 17.39 -4.07 -6.06
N CYS A 298 16.80 -4.40 -7.21
CA CYS A 298 15.75 -5.42 -7.34
C CYS A 298 16.21 -6.79 -6.82
N LEU A 299 17.44 -7.22 -7.15
CA LEU A 299 17.99 -8.48 -6.65
C LEU A 299 18.14 -8.48 -5.13
N SER A 300 18.59 -7.37 -4.55
CA SER A 300 18.70 -7.21 -3.09
C SER A 300 17.32 -7.28 -2.42
N CYS A 301 16.32 -6.62 -3.00
CA CYS A 301 14.93 -6.69 -2.53
C CYS A 301 14.38 -8.13 -2.63
N PHE A 302 14.59 -8.80 -3.77
CA PHE A 302 14.19 -10.18 -3.99
C PHE A 302 14.79 -11.13 -2.95
N LEU A 303 16.11 -11.05 -2.72
CA LEU A 303 16.79 -11.88 -1.70
C LEU A 303 16.22 -11.64 -0.30
N SER A 304 15.91 -10.39 0.05
CA SER A 304 15.30 -10.07 1.34
C SER A 304 13.88 -10.64 1.50
N GLN A 305 13.14 -10.84 0.41
CA GLN A 305 11.78 -11.39 0.44
C GLN A 305 11.74 -12.90 0.51
N LEU A 306 12.85 -13.61 0.29
CA LEU A 306 12.89 -15.07 0.38
C LEU A 306 12.42 -15.57 1.75
N VAL A 307 12.67 -14.82 2.83
CA VAL A 307 12.17 -15.16 4.17
C VAL A 307 10.64 -15.07 4.26
N MET A 308 10.00 -14.17 3.52
CA MET A 308 8.55 -13.93 3.56
C MET A 308 7.73 -14.92 2.72
N ILE A 309 8.38 -15.75 1.91
CA ILE A 309 7.75 -16.83 1.12
C ILE A 309 8.00 -18.23 1.70
N THR A 310 8.54 -18.28 2.92
CA THR A 310 8.63 -19.52 3.70
C THR A 310 7.30 -19.84 4.38
N GLU A 311 7.17 -21.01 4.97
CA GLU A 311 6.00 -21.43 5.76
C GLU A 311 5.74 -20.49 6.96
N GLY A 312 6.80 -19.99 7.62
CA GLY A 312 6.72 -18.93 8.63
C GLY A 312 6.68 -17.51 8.05
N GLY A 313 6.68 -17.38 6.72
CA GLY A 313 6.84 -16.11 6.01
C GLY A 313 5.70 -15.12 6.23
N MET A 314 4.48 -15.61 6.48
CA MET A 314 3.32 -14.75 6.75
C MET A 314 3.49 -13.95 8.06
N PHE A 315 4.12 -14.52 9.08
CA PHE A 315 4.40 -13.80 10.33
C PHE A 315 5.40 -12.68 10.11
N VAL A 316 6.44 -12.92 9.30
CA VAL A 316 7.44 -11.91 8.93
C VAL A 316 6.82 -10.83 8.05
N PHE A 317 5.98 -11.22 7.09
CA PHE A 317 5.23 -10.29 6.24
C PHE A 317 4.40 -9.33 7.10
N GLN A 318 3.60 -9.83 8.04
CA GLN A 318 2.79 -8.99 8.92
C GLN A 318 3.64 -8.12 9.84
N LEU A 319 4.78 -8.62 10.33
CA LEU A 319 5.70 -7.81 11.14
C LEU A 319 6.20 -6.58 10.36
N PHE A 320 6.60 -6.77 9.10
CA PHE A 320 7.03 -5.68 8.24
C PHE A 320 5.87 -4.75 7.86
N ASP A 321 4.72 -5.30 7.51
CA ASP A 321 3.54 -4.52 7.14
C ASP A 321 3.08 -3.62 8.29
N TYR A 322 3.05 -4.17 9.51
CA TYR A 322 2.61 -3.45 10.70
C TYR A 322 3.62 -2.40 11.19
N TYR A 323 4.91 -2.72 11.28
CA TYR A 323 5.91 -1.82 11.89
C TYR A 323 6.72 -0.98 10.89
N ALA A 324 7.06 -1.51 9.71
CA ALA A 324 8.04 -0.85 8.84
C ALA A 324 7.41 0.24 7.97
N CYS A 325 6.17 0.04 7.52
CA CYS A 325 5.54 0.90 6.53
C CYS A 325 4.19 1.49 6.95
N ASN A 326 3.68 1.18 8.14
CA ASN A 326 2.36 1.61 8.58
C ASN A 326 2.40 2.60 9.77
N GLY A 327 1.36 3.44 9.84
CA GLY A 327 1.00 4.27 10.98
C GLY A 327 2.07 5.27 11.39
N ALA A 328 2.76 4.97 12.49
CA ALA A 328 3.59 5.92 13.21
C ALA A 328 4.74 6.51 12.36
N CYS A 329 5.40 5.70 11.52
CA CYS A 329 6.53 6.16 10.71
C CYS A 329 6.13 7.21 9.68
N ILE A 330 5.07 6.93 8.89
CA ILE A 330 4.57 7.86 7.87
C ILE A 330 4.00 9.11 8.54
N LEU A 331 3.20 8.95 9.60
CA LEU A 331 2.61 10.08 10.32
C LEU A 331 3.68 11.01 10.91
N PHE A 332 4.75 10.43 11.48
CA PHE A 332 5.90 11.21 11.97
C PHE A 332 6.56 12.02 10.84
N LEU A 333 6.83 11.38 9.70
CA LEU A 333 7.41 12.07 8.53
C LEU A 333 6.49 13.18 8.02
N CYS A 334 5.18 12.95 7.96
CA CYS A 334 4.19 13.96 7.56
C CYS A 334 4.20 15.18 8.50
N VAL A 335 4.34 14.99 9.82
CA VAL A 335 4.47 16.11 10.78
C VAL A 335 5.68 16.97 10.44
N PHE A 336 6.85 16.37 10.28
CA PHE A 336 8.07 17.13 10.02
C PHE A 336 8.11 17.74 8.62
N GLU A 337 7.59 17.05 7.60
CA GLU A 337 7.50 17.58 6.24
C GLU A 337 6.60 18.82 6.19
N THR A 338 5.42 18.75 6.81
CA THR A 338 4.47 19.88 6.81
C THR A 338 4.96 21.05 7.64
N LEU A 339 5.57 20.82 8.81
CA LEU A 339 6.21 21.88 9.60
C LEU A 339 7.39 22.52 8.86
N SER A 340 8.21 21.71 8.18
CA SER A 340 9.34 22.21 7.40
C SER A 340 8.88 23.07 6.23
N MET A 341 7.85 22.64 5.49
CA MET A 341 7.33 23.39 4.34
C MET A 341 6.54 24.64 4.76
N GLY A 342 5.65 24.52 5.75
CA GLY A 342 4.79 25.60 6.20
C GLY A 342 5.53 26.70 6.97
N TRP A 343 6.33 26.32 7.97
CA TRP A 343 6.94 27.24 8.93
C TRP A 343 8.41 27.54 8.66
N VAL A 344 9.22 26.53 8.34
CA VAL A 344 10.67 26.72 8.17
C VAL A 344 10.99 27.31 6.79
N PHE A 345 10.44 26.74 5.72
CA PHE A 345 10.57 27.23 4.35
C PHE A 345 9.69 28.46 4.10
N GLY A 346 8.49 28.45 4.68
CA GLY A 346 7.56 29.57 4.71
C GLY A 346 6.43 29.44 3.67
N ALA A 347 5.19 29.42 4.15
CA ALA A 347 4.00 29.28 3.31
C ALA A 347 3.85 30.41 2.26
N ASP A 348 4.20 31.66 2.59
CA ASP A 348 4.15 32.79 1.63
C ASP A 348 5.07 32.59 0.43
N ARG A 349 6.22 31.95 0.65
CA ARG A 349 7.14 31.60 -0.41
C ARG A 349 6.56 30.52 -1.30
N LEU A 350 5.93 29.51 -0.70
CA LEU A 350 5.28 28.43 -1.45
C LEU A 350 4.14 28.97 -2.33
N TYR A 351 3.34 29.92 -1.83
CA TYR A 351 2.35 30.65 -2.63
C TYR A 351 2.96 31.31 -3.86
N GLY A 352 4.04 32.06 -3.67
CA GLY A 352 4.72 32.75 -4.77
C GLY A 352 5.28 31.78 -5.81
N ILE A 353 5.81 30.62 -5.38
CA ILE A 353 6.32 29.58 -6.28
C ILE A 353 5.17 28.96 -7.10
N ILE A 354 4.02 28.69 -6.47
CA ILE A 354 2.86 28.14 -7.20
C ILE A 354 2.32 29.16 -8.20
N GLU A 355 2.27 30.44 -7.85
CA GLU A 355 1.87 31.51 -8.76
C GLU A 355 2.85 31.65 -9.94
N ASP A 356 4.16 31.56 -9.68
CA ASP A 356 5.21 31.61 -10.72
C ASP A 356 5.15 30.40 -11.68
N MET A 357 4.94 29.19 -11.16
CA MET A 357 4.84 27.97 -11.98
C MET A 357 3.52 27.91 -12.77
N THR A 358 2.38 28.19 -12.14
CA THR A 358 1.06 27.92 -12.74
C THR A 358 0.40 29.15 -13.36
N GLY A 359 0.90 30.36 -13.05
CA GLY A 359 0.25 31.63 -13.39
C GLY A 359 -1.03 31.91 -12.59
N MET A 360 -1.40 31.04 -11.63
CA MET A 360 -2.61 31.17 -10.82
C MET A 360 -2.27 31.37 -9.34
N LYS A 361 -3.00 32.27 -8.68
CA LYS A 361 -2.94 32.39 -7.22
C LYS A 361 -3.70 31.24 -6.58
N ALA A 362 -3.00 30.44 -5.77
CA ALA A 362 -3.64 29.38 -4.99
C ALA A 362 -4.73 29.95 -4.05
N ASN A 363 -5.74 29.16 -3.71
CA ASN A 363 -6.76 29.55 -2.75
C ASN A 363 -6.12 29.76 -1.35
N PRO A 364 -6.34 30.89 -0.65
CA PRO A 364 -5.81 31.15 0.71
C PRO A 364 -6.05 30.04 1.74
N PHE A 365 -7.07 29.21 1.55
CA PHE A 365 -7.35 28.05 2.39
C PHE A 365 -6.15 27.09 2.47
N PHE A 366 -5.40 26.88 1.38
CA PHE A 366 -4.21 26.02 1.39
C PHE A 366 -3.13 26.55 2.34
N LYS A 367 -3.00 27.87 2.50
CA LYS A 367 -2.09 28.48 3.49
C LYS A 367 -2.42 28.03 4.90
N ILE A 368 -3.71 28.04 5.23
CA ILE A 368 -4.22 27.63 6.55
C ILE A 368 -3.97 26.12 6.74
N CYS A 369 -4.17 25.33 5.69
CA CYS A 369 -3.86 23.90 5.71
C CYS A 369 -2.39 23.64 6.02
N TRP A 370 -1.47 24.24 5.25
CA TRP A 370 -0.03 24.01 5.41
C TRP A 370 0.52 24.50 6.75
N LEU A 371 0.01 25.62 7.27
CA LEU A 371 0.49 26.18 8.53
C LEU A 371 -0.10 25.49 9.76
N TYR A 372 -1.38 25.11 9.72
CA TYR A 372 -2.11 24.72 10.92
C TYR A 372 -2.81 23.38 10.76
N LEU A 373 -3.73 23.23 9.80
CA LEU A 373 -4.61 22.04 9.79
C LEU A 373 -3.84 20.75 9.54
N THR A 374 -2.99 20.70 8.51
CA THR A 374 -2.26 19.48 8.17
C THR A 374 -1.25 19.10 9.25
N PRO A 375 -0.42 20.02 9.80
CA PRO A 375 0.45 19.70 10.93
C PRO A 375 -0.32 19.21 12.18
N LEU A 376 -1.45 19.84 12.52
CA LEU A 376 -2.25 19.46 13.70
C LEU A 376 -2.89 18.09 13.53
N VAL A 377 -3.49 17.81 12.36
CA VAL A 377 -4.07 16.50 12.06
C VAL A 377 -2.98 15.44 12.05
N SER A 378 -1.83 15.71 11.42
CA SER A 378 -0.71 14.76 11.38
C SER A 378 -0.15 14.47 12.77
N LEU A 379 -0.01 15.52 13.61
CA LEU A 379 0.51 15.39 14.97
C LEU A 379 -0.47 14.69 15.89
N GLY A 380 -1.76 15.04 15.82
CA GLY A 380 -2.82 14.34 16.53
C GLY A 380 -2.89 12.87 16.14
N SER A 381 -2.83 12.59 14.83
CA SER A 381 -2.79 11.23 14.31
C SER A 381 -1.58 10.44 14.79
N PHE A 382 -0.41 11.06 14.80
CA PHE A 382 0.80 10.44 15.32
C PHE A 382 0.69 10.15 16.83
N ILE A 383 0.27 11.13 17.63
CA ILE A 383 0.16 10.97 19.08
C ILE A 383 -0.83 9.85 19.43
N CYS A 384 -2.04 9.83 18.87
CA CYS A 384 -2.98 8.78 19.26
C CYS A 384 -2.58 7.40 18.70
N SER A 385 -1.87 7.32 17.56
CA SER A 385 -1.28 6.05 17.10
C SER A 385 -0.28 5.45 18.10
N LEU A 386 0.38 6.29 18.91
CA LEU A 386 1.25 5.84 20.00
C LEU A 386 0.48 5.49 21.28
N VAL A 387 -0.59 6.24 21.59
CA VAL A 387 -1.41 6.03 22.78
C VAL A 387 -2.26 4.76 22.66
N GLU A 388 -2.87 4.54 21.50
CA GLU A 388 -3.73 3.38 21.20
C GLU A 388 -2.93 2.19 20.63
N TYR A 389 -1.61 2.19 20.79
CA TYR A 389 -0.76 1.11 20.31
C TYR A 389 -1.21 -0.24 20.89
N GLN A 390 -1.51 -1.17 20.00
CA GLN A 390 -1.81 -2.57 20.33
C GLN A 390 -0.69 -3.45 19.79
N PRO A 391 -0.13 -4.38 20.58
CA PRO A 391 0.89 -5.28 20.09
C PRO A 391 0.33 -6.16 18.96
N LEU A 392 1.11 -6.32 17.89
CA LEU A 392 0.76 -7.19 16.77
C LEU A 392 0.47 -8.62 17.25
N THR A 393 -0.64 -9.18 16.78
CA THR A 393 -1.05 -10.59 16.98
C THR A 393 -1.55 -11.17 15.66
N PHE A 394 -1.30 -12.46 15.40
CA PHE A 394 -1.77 -13.14 14.19
C PHE A 394 -3.02 -13.98 14.51
N ASN A 395 -4.13 -13.72 13.79
CA ASN A 395 -5.43 -14.41 13.91
C ASN A 395 -5.93 -14.61 15.37
N ARG A 396 -5.60 -13.69 16.29
CA ARG A 396 -5.91 -13.71 17.74
C ARG A 396 -5.34 -14.89 18.54
N TRP A 397 -4.82 -15.94 17.91
CA TRP A 397 -4.26 -17.12 18.59
C TRP A 397 -2.75 -17.02 18.78
N TYR A 398 -2.03 -16.35 17.87
CA TYR A 398 -0.58 -16.27 17.92
C TYR A 398 -0.11 -14.92 18.44
N VAL A 399 0.66 -14.96 19.53
CA VAL A 399 1.33 -13.81 20.13
C VAL A 399 2.80 -13.87 19.76
N TYR A 400 3.33 -12.75 19.24
CA TYR A 400 4.72 -12.71 18.80
C TYR A 400 5.68 -12.75 20.01
N PRO A 401 6.85 -13.40 19.87
CA PRO A 401 7.87 -13.39 20.92
C PRO A 401 8.44 -11.98 21.10
N SER A 402 8.94 -11.67 22.31
CA SER A 402 9.39 -10.31 22.66
C SER A 402 10.48 -9.76 21.73
N TRP A 403 11.37 -10.60 21.23
CA TRP A 403 12.41 -10.20 20.28
C TRP A 403 11.84 -9.69 18.96
N ALA A 404 10.69 -10.23 18.51
CA ALA A 404 10.04 -9.81 17.28
C ALA A 404 9.42 -8.41 17.43
N TYR A 405 8.86 -8.09 18.61
CA TYR A 405 8.40 -6.74 18.91
C TYR A 405 9.56 -5.74 18.95
N VAL A 406 10.70 -6.10 19.56
CA VAL A 406 11.92 -5.26 19.55
C VAL A 406 12.38 -5.04 18.11
N LEU A 407 12.43 -6.09 17.29
CA LEU A 407 12.78 -5.98 15.87
C LEU A 407 11.82 -5.05 15.12
N GLY A 408 10.51 -5.17 15.36
CA GLY A 408 9.50 -4.28 14.79
C GLY A 408 9.75 -2.81 15.13
N TRP A 409 9.99 -2.50 16.41
CA TRP A 409 10.32 -1.13 16.83
C TRP A 409 11.65 -0.62 16.28
N VAL A 410 12.67 -1.48 16.13
CA VAL A 410 13.92 -1.11 15.47
C VAL A 410 13.68 -0.77 14.00
N LEU A 411 12.84 -1.54 13.29
CA LEU A 411 12.45 -1.23 11.91
C LEU A 411 11.74 0.13 11.84
N ALA A 412 10.77 0.39 12.72
CA ALA A 412 10.05 1.66 12.77
C ALA A 412 11.00 2.84 13.04
N LEU A 413 11.80 2.74 14.10
CA LEU A 413 12.73 3.77 14.54
C LEU A 413 13.85 4.04 13.53
N SER A 414 14.23 3.06 12.70
CA SER A 414 15.26 3.25 11.67
C SER A 414 14.95 4.39 10.70
N SER A 415 13.67 4.58 10.37
CA SER A 415 13.20 5.68 9.51
C SER A 415 12.98 6.97 10.30
N ILE A 416 12.35 6.89 11.47
CA ILE A 416 12.00 8.03 12.33
C ILE A 416 13.26 8.76 12.79
N LEU A 417 14.27 8.02 13.27
CA LEU A 417 15.50 8.60 13.83
C LEU A 417 16.43 9.19 12.75
N LEU A 418 16.22 8.85 11.47
CA LEU A 418 17.01 9.40 10.37
C LEU A 418 16.83 10.93 10.26
N VAL A 419 15.62 11.43 10.50
CA VAL A 419 15.30 12.87 10.43
C VAL A 419 16.07 13.68 11.49
N PRO A 420 15.92 13.44 12.80
CA PRO A 420 16.69 14.16 13.82
C PRO A 420 18.18 13.83 13.73
N GLY A 421 18.56 12.61 13.39
CA GLY A 421 19.96 12.21 13.22
C GLY A 421 20.67 13.02 12.12
N TRP A 422 20.04 13.19 10.96
CA TRP A 422 20.59 14.00 9.89
C TRP A 422 20.62 15.49 10.23
N ALA A 423 19.60 15.99 10.93
CA ALA A 423 19.58 17.37 11.43
C ALA A 423 20.76 17.64 12.39
N LEU A 424 21.00 16.74 13.35
CA LEU A 424 22.13 16.81 14.28
C LEU A 424 23.46 16.74 13.54
N TYR A 425 23.61 15.80 12.61
CA TYR A 425 24.82 15.68 11.79
C TYR A 425 25.13 16.97 11.03
N LYS A 426 24.13 17.58 10.39
CA LYS A 426 24.30 18.86 9.68
C LYS A 426 24.64 20.01 10.63
N MET A 427 24.05 20.06 11.82
CA MET A 427 24.38 21.07 12.82
C MET A 427 25.81 20.93 13.35
N MET A 428 26.30 19.69 13.54
CA MET A 428 27.66 19.43 14.04
C MET A 428 28.74 19.68 12.98
N THR A 429 28.42 19.46 11.70
CA THR A 429 29.38 19.61 10.59
C THR A 429 29.37 20.99 9.95
N ALA A 430 28.35 21.82 10.23
CA ALA A 430 28.27 23.16 9.67
C ALA A 430 29.25 24.13 10.34
N SER A 431 30.13 24.72 9.55
CA SER A 431 31.08 25.75 10.01
C SER A 431 30.35 27.06 10.32
N GLY A 432 30.33 27.48 11.57
CA GLY A 432 29.78 28.78 12.01
C GLY A 432 29.03 28.72 13.34
N THR A 433 28.53 29.87 13.79
CA THR A 433 27.66 29.91 14.98
C THR A 433 26.27 29.32 14.65
N PRO A 434 25.52 28.77 15.63
CA PRO A 434 24.19 28.19 15.39
C PRO A 434 23.22 29.13 14.65
N ARG A 435 23.37 30.44 14.86
CA ARG A 435 22.58 31.50 14.22
C ARG A 435 22.93 31.69 12.74
N GLN A 436 24.21 31.54 12.38
CA GLN A 436 24.67 31.60 10.98
C GLN A 436 24.23 30.36 10.18
N VAL A 437 24.29 29.18 10.80
CA VAL A 437 23.82 27.91 10.19
C VAL A 437 22.31 27.93 9.91
N ARG A 438 21.52 28.54 10.79
CA ARG A 438 20.08 28.76 10.54
C ARG A 438 19.82 29.63 9.30
N ASN A 439 20.61 30.68 9.10
CA ASN A 439 20.42 31.61 7.99
C ASN A 439 20.89 31.06 6.63
N THR A 440 21.83 30.11 6.60
CA THR A 440 22.26 29.43 5.35
C THR A 440 21.34 28.27 4.96
N SER A 441 20.63 27.67 5.91
CA SER A 441 19.72 26.53 5.67
C SER A 441 18.38 26.89 5.00
N VAL A 442 17.96 28.16 5.04
CA VAL A 442 16.81 28.65 4.27
C VAL A 442 17.36 29.16 2.94
N PRO A 443 17.02 28.56 1.78
CA PRO A 443 17.61 28.98 0.52
C PRO A 443 17.16 30.41 0.23
N VAL A 444 18.01 31.40 0.47
CA VAL A 444 17.74 32.79 0.09
C VAL A 444 17.52 32.81 -1.43
N ARG A 445 16.65 33.71 -1.90
CA ARG A 445 16.19 33.96 -3.29
C ARG A 445 17.18 33.78 -4.46
N SER A 446 18.48 33.58 -4.24
CA SER A 446 19.52 33.50 -5.27
C SER A 446 19.43 32.27 -6.17
N VAL A 447 18.93 31.12 -5.69
CA VAL A 447 18.94 29.86 -6.48
C VAL A 447 17.88 29.83 -7.59
N LEU A 448 16.77 30.56 -7.47
CA LEU A 448 15.69 30.56 -8.47
C LEU A 448 15.87 31.62 -9.57
N LYS A 449 16.68 32.67 -9.34
CA LYS A 449 16.93 33.72 -10.36
C LYS A 449 18.09 33.38 -11.29
N SER A 450 19.03 32.54 -10.87
CA SER A 450 20.10 32.09 -11.73
C SER A 450 19.73 30.72 -12.31
N GLY A 451 19.30 30.68 -13.57
CA GLY A 451 19.22 29.44 -14.36
C GLY A 451 20.56 28.72 -14.55
N THR A 452 21.55 28.96 -13.69
CA THR A 452 22.85 28.33 -13.63
C THR A 452 22.92 27.50 -12.35
N CYS A 453 22.73 26.19 -12.52
CA CYS A 453 23.12 25.19 -11.55
C CYS A 453 24.66 25.13 -11.51
N ASN A 454 25.29 26.09 -10.84
CA ASN A 454 26.71 26.06 -10.48
C ASN A 454 26.82 25.77 -8.99
N ILE A 455 26.50 24.54 -8.59
CA ILE A 455 27.02 23.94 -7.35
C ILE A 455 28.19 23.03 -7.77
N PHE A 456 29.23 23.61 -8.37
CA PHE A 456 30.57 23.04 -8.53
C PHE A 456 31.50 24.16 -9.01
N SER A 457 31.86 25.05 -8.11
CA SER A 457 33.19 25.68 -8.14
C SER A 457 33.58 25.93 -6.70
N ASP A 458 34.45 25.07 -6.17
CA ASP A 458 35.68 25.48 -5.52
C ASP A 458 36.49 24.22 -5.20
N ASN A 459 37.63 24.14 -5.91
CA ASN A 459 38.73 23.16 -5.93
C ASN A 459 38.46 21.73 -6.41
#